data_AF-A0AB35MEX9-F1
#
_entry.id   AF-A0AB35MEX9-F1
#
_cell.length_a   1.000
_cell.length_b   1.000
_cell.length_c   1.000
_cell.angle_alpha   90.00
_cell.angle_beta   90.00
_cell.angle_gamma   90.00
#
_symmetry.space_group_name_H-M   'P 1'
#
loop_
_entity.id
_entity.type
_entity.pdbx_description
1 polymer ?
#
loop_
_entity_poly.entity_id
_entity_poly.type
_entity_poly.pdbx_seq_one_letter_code
_entity_poly.pdbx_strand_id
1 'polypeptide(L)'
;MTPRPRPLLGLVLGMLLGLVVIGLLWQLALVDPGRTVLFLTVAVAVLAVAGLLTRQISAARGRFVTAAVIAGVLAGVGLTGIPELVSVGRVSDGCTLEVTAGGLTAAPSDTSALTAFSIAEDDVVEWAMTSSTPIAVDTRMAGVTVGGFSIPVRTVSSDPASGEAQEVTGTVDVADGLATIQDSTGLELTGVYHVYGEVSGEQATCAADGWVRLEPAGLFATNVLVGLWIALGVLLLLTAWAALAVRSSFVKARRAALEGERVHTGTVTTAAGGALAGGAGAGHVAADAEPSGTTSPEAAAEPVAPAPAFTPEARPEDMPPASIAPAPAAAGAAAGAGAEAQDVAPVEDAEPVQDPPEDLAGSEAESDADADGEPEPEPASDAEAHDEAEDGTDPQPEGDAEAGPDAGADDDPDRR
;
A
#
# COMPACT_ATOMS: atom_id res chain seq x y z
N MET A 1 13.60 -20.42 37.20
CA MET A 1 12.80 -19.60 36.27
C MET A 1 12.77 -20.29 34.92
N THR A 2 11.58 -20.60 34.40
CA THR A 2 11.44 -21.24 33.07
C THR A 2 11.59 -20.22 31.95
N PRO A 3 12.35 -20.52 30.88
CA PRO A 3 12.46 -19.63 29.72
C PRO A 3 11.08 -19.50 29.06
N ARG A 4 10.62 -18.26 28.87
CA ARG A 4 9.32 -17.98 28.24
C ARG A 4 9.57 -17.46 26.82
N PRO A 5 9.38 -18.27 25.77
CA PRO A 5 9.44 -17.79 24.40
C PRO A 5 8.34 -16.73 24.16
N ARG A 6 8.67 -15.65 23.45
CA ARG A 6 7.76 -14.53 23.14
C ARG A 6 7.55 -14.35 21.62
N PRO A 7 7.03 -15.37 20.91
CA PRO A 7 6.85 -15.31 19.46
C PRO A 7 5.79 -14.29 19.03
N LEU A 8 4.75 -14.04 19.83
CA LEU A 8 3.75 -13.00 19.54
C LEU A 8 4.35 -11.59 19.55
N LEU A 9 5.27 -11.33 20.48
CA LEU A 9 6.00 -10.06 20.49
C LEU A 9 6.86 -9.90 19.23
N GLY A 10 7.44 -11.01 18.74
CA GLY A 10 8.22 -11.01 17.50
C GLY A 10 7.37 -10.75 16.27
N LEU A 11 6.15 -11.28 16.23
CA LEU A 11 5.20 -11.00 15.17
C LEU A 11 4.84 -9.51 15.13
N VAL A 12 4.45 -8.92 16.26
CA VAL A 12 4.08 -7.50 16.33
C VAL A 12 5.26 -6.60 15.97
N LEU A 13 6.44 -6.85 16.55
CA LEU A 13 7.64 -6.07 16.24
C LEU A 13 8.07 -6.23 14.77
N GLY A 14 7.96 -7.44 14.21
CA GLY A 14 8.27 -7.69 12.81
C GLY A 14 7.28 -7.03 11.86
N MET A 15 5.99 -6.99 12.21
CA MET A 15 4.97 -6.27 11.43
C MET A 15 5.23 -4.77 11.43
N LEU A 16 5.45 -4.18 12.61
CA LEU A 16 5.79 -2.75 12.73
C LEU A 16 7.09 -2.42 11.99
N LEU A 17 8.11 -3.26 12.11
CA LEU A 17 9.38 -3.08 11.40
C LEU A 17 9.17 -3.13 9.89
N GLY A 18 8.40 -4.10 9.40
CA GLY A 18 8.07 -4.20 7.98
C GLY A 18 7.38 -2.93 7.47
N LEU A 19 6.35 -2.45 8.17
CA LEU A 19 5.62 -1.23 7.80
C LEU A 19 6.52 0.01 7.78
N VAL A 20 7.40 0.18 8.78
CA VAL A 20 8.34 1.31 8.80
C VAL A 20 9.35 1.22 7.66
N VAL A 21 9.85 0.02 7.36
CA VAL A 21 10.78 -0.18 6.23
C VAL A 21 10.09 0.14 4.90
N ILE A 22 8.86 -0.28 4.69
CA ILE A 22 8.09 0.07 3.47
C ILE A 22 7.84 1.56 3.40
N GLY A 23 7.44 2.20 4.51
CA GLY A 23 7.28 3.64 4.58
C GLY A 23 8.56 4.38 4.19
N LEU A 24 9.72 3.92 4.67
CA LEU A 24 11.02 4.48 4.27
C LEU A 24 11.31 4.26 2.79
N LEU A 25 11.13 3.05 2.27
CA LEU A 25 11.37 2.76 0.84
C LEU A 25 10.48 3.60 -0.07
N TRP A 26 9.22 3.80 0.34
CA TRP A 26 8.28 4.62 -0.39
C TRP A 26 8.65 6.10 -0.36
N GLN A 27 8.85 6.68 0.84
CA GLN A 27 9.18 8.10 0.99
C GLN A 27 10.56 8.46 0.43
N LEU A 28 11.48 7.49 0.36
CA LEU A 28 12.76 7.63 -0.35
C LEU A 28 12.65 7.47 -1.87
N ALA A 29 11.43 7.31 -2.39
CA ALA A 29 11.14 7.16 -3.80
C ALA A 29 11.86 5.96 -4.46
N LEU A 30 12.23 4.95 -3.65
CA LEU A 30 12.94 3.76 -4.11
C LEU A 30 11.99 2.74 -4.72
N VAL A 31 10.80 2.58 -4.11
CA VAL A 31 9.84 1.56 -4.50
C VAL A 31 8.40 2.03 -4.20
N ASP A 32 7.48 1.78 -5.13
CA ASP A 32 6.05 1.96 -4.91
C ASP A 32 5.51 0.98 -3.83
N PRO A 33 4.66 1.43 -2.88
CA PRO A 33 4.11 0.61 -1.81
C PRO A 33 2.97 -0.32 -2.28
N GLY A 34 3.03 -0.77 -3.53
CA GLY A 34 2.14 -1.77 -4.10
C GLY A 34 2.08 -3.05 -3.26
N ARG A 35 1.04 -3.85 -3.51
CA ARG A 35 0.72 -5.04 -2.70
C ARG A 35 1.90 -5.98 -2.55
N THR A 36 2.66 -6.22 -3.62
CA THR A 36 3.83 -7.09 -3.59
C THR A 36 4.89 -6.63 -2.61
N VAL A 37 5.28 -5.36 -2.69
CA VAL A 37 6.36 -4.77 -1.89
C VAL A 37 5.93 -4.71 -0.43
N LEU A 38 4.68 -4.31 -0.19
CA LEU A 38 4.12 -4.23 1.15
C LEU A 38 4.06 -5.61 1.81
N PHE A 39 3.41 -6.57 1.17
CA PHE A 39 3.18 -7.85 1.81
C PHE A 39 4.43 -8.72 1.92
N LEU A 40 5.34 -8.69 0.93
CA LEU A 40 6.60 -9.43 1.01
C LEU A 40 7.54 -8.86 2.07
N THR A 41 7.70 -7.53 2.14
CA THR A 41 8.58 -6.91 3.14
C THR A 41 8.07 -7.17 4.55
N VAL A 42 6.75 -7.04 4.80
CA VAL A 42 6.16 -7.40 6.09
C VAL A 42 6.33 -8.88 6.39
N ALA A 43 6.08 -9.77 5.43
CA ALA A 43 6.25 -11.22 5.62
C ALA A 43 7.68 -11.58 6.04
N VAL A 44 8.68 -11.02 5.35
CA VAL A 44 10.11 -11.23 5.65
C VAL A 44 10.45 -10.68 7.03
N ALA A 45 10.00 -9.47 7.37
CA ALA A 45 10.27 -8.85 8.67
C ALA A 45 9.63 -9.63 9.82
N VAL A 46 8.37 -10.07 9.68
CA VAL A 46 7.68 -10.93 10.66
C VAL A 46 8.44 -12.23 10.86
N LEU A 47 8.82 -12.92 9.78
CA LEU A 47 9.52 -14.19 9.88
C LEU A 47 10.92 -14.05 10.48
N ALA A 48 11.65 -13.00 10.10
CA ALA A 48 12.98 -12.69 10.63
C ALA A 48 12.93 -12.36 12.13
N VAL A 49 12.04 -11.46 12.55
CA VAL A 49 11.93 -11.05 13.97
C VAL A 49 11.36 -12.17 14.83
N ALA A 50 10.35 -12.90 14.35
CA ALA A 50 9.83 -14.08 15.05
C ALA A 50 10.90 -15.17 15.20
N GLY A 51 11.70 -15.42 14.15
CA GLY A 51 12.84 -16.34 14.17
C GLY A 51 13.91 -15.91 15.17
N LEU A 52 14.28 -14.62 15.15
CA LEU A 52 15.28 -14.06 16.07
C LEU A 52 14.88 -14.21 17.54
N LEU A 53 13.58 -14.00 17.85
CA LEU A 53 13.05 -14.14 19.22
C LEU A 53 12.71 -15.59 19.60
N THR A 54 12.76 -16.54 18.66
CA THR A 54 12.45 -17.96 18.89
C THR A 54 13.70 -18.83 18.72
N ARG A 55 14.59 -18.82 19.73
CA ARG A 55 15.84 -19.60 19.71
C ARG A 55 15.68 -21.13 19.74
N GLN A 56 14.55 -21.64 20.19
CA GLN A 56 14.25 -23.08 20.21
C GLN A 56 12.86 -23.32 19.63
N ILE A 57 12.82 -23.59 18.32
CA ILE A 57 11.56 -23.86 17.60
C ILE A 57 10.81 -25.04 18.25
N SER A 58 11.52 -26.03 18.78
CA SER A 58 10.93 -27.20 19.47
C SER A 58 10.09 -26.83 20.69
N ALA A 59 10.47 -25.80 21.46
CA ALA A 59 9.78 -25.39 22.68
C ALA A 59 8.59 -24.43 22.43
N ALA A 60 8.48 -23.89 21.21
CA ALA A 60 7.47 -22.88 20.86
C ALA A 60 6.76 -23.20 19.53
N ARG A 61 6.73 -24.48 19.12
CA ARG A 61 6.26 -24.90 17.79
C ARG A 61 4.92 -24.28 17.41
N GLY A 62 3.89 -24.36 18.26
CA GLY A 62 2.56 -23.85 17.92
C GLY A 62 2.56 -22.36 17.56
N ARG A 63 3.18 -21.52 18.41
CA ARG A 63 3.18 -20.07 18.20
C ARG A 63 4.17 -19.58 17.13
N PHE A 64 5.24 -20.34 16.88
CA PHE A 64 6.14 -20.05 15.76
C PHE A 64 5.47 -20.42 14.43
N VAL A 65 4.77 -21.56 14.39
CA VAL A 65 3.98 -21.98 13.22
C VAL A 65 2.92 -20.94 12.89
N THR A 66 2.21 -20.37 13.87
CA THR A 66 1.25 -19.29 13.59
C THR A 66 1.91 -18.08 12.92
N ALA A 67 3.09 -17.66 13.38
CA ALA A 67 3.81 -16.54 12.76
C ALA A 67 4.28 -16.89 11.34
N ALA A 68 4.76 -18.11 11.12
CA ALA A 68 5.17 -18.59 9.81
C ALA A 68 3.98 -18.73 8.83
N VAL A 69 2.81 -19.16 9.31
CA VAL A 69 1.57 -19.23 8.52
C VAL A 69 1.13 -17.82 8.13
N ILE A 70 1.11 -16.87 9.08
CA ILE A 70 0.76 -15.48 8.78
C ILE A 70 1.73 -14.88 7.76
N ALA A 71 3.04 -15.06 7.97
CA ALA A 71 4.05 -14.61 7.00
C ALA A 71 3.87 -15.30 5.63
N GLY A 72 3.53 -16.58 5.60
CA GLY A 72 3.26 -17.32 4.37
C GLY A 72 2.02 -16.82 3.63
N VAL A 73 0.93 -16.51 4.34
CA VAL A 73 -0.29 -15.92 3.75
C VAL A 73 0.03 -14.53 3.19
N LEU A 74 0.72 -13.68 3.96
CA LEU A 74 1.16 -12.36 3.47
C LEU A 74 2.04 -12.50 2.24
N ALA A 75 3.04 -13.39 2.26
CA ALA A 75 3.88 -13.64 1.09
C ALA A 75 3.05 -14.12 -0.13
N GLY A 76 2.07 -14.98 0.08
CA GLY A 76 1.13 -15.41 -0.97
C GLY A 76 0.35 -14.25 -1.59
N VAL A 77 -0.20 -13.35 -0.77
CA VAL A 77 -0.89 -12.13 -1.24
C VAL A 77 0.09 -11.18 -1.94
N GLY A 78 1.34 -11.11 -1.47
CA GLY A 78 2.39 -10.34 -2.14
C GLY A 78 2.65 -10.84 -3.56
N LEU A 79 2.69 -12.15 -3.77
CA LEU A 79 2.90 -12.74 -5.09
C LEU A 79 1.75 -12.46 -6.06
N THR A 80 0.50 -12.28 -5.58
CA THR A 80 -0.61 -11.91 -6.47
C THR A 80 -0.52 -10.49 -7.00
N GLY A 81 0.29 -9.62 -6.38
CA GLY A 81 0.52 -8.25 -6.84
C GLY A 81 1.60 -8.09 -7.91
N ILE A 82 2.32 -9.15 -8.30
CA ILE A 82 3.41 -9.05 -9.30
C ILE A 82 2.96 -8.38 -10.60
N PRO A 83 1.74 -8.62 -11.13
CA PRO A 83 1.26 -7.93 -12.32
C PRO A 83 1.21 -6.40 -12.17
N GLU A 84 0.99 -5.88 -10.96
CA GLU A 84 0.95 -4.43 -10.68
C GLU A 84 2.36 -3.79 -10.76
N LEU A 85 3.43 -4.56 -10.56
CA LEU A 85 4.81 -4.05 -10.68
C LEU A 85 5.27 -3.87 -12.12
N VAL A 86 4.65 -4.61 -13.04
CA VAL A 86 5.00 -4.62 -14.47
C VAL A 86 3.93 -3.96 -15.33
N SER A 87 2.83 -3.51 -14.74
CA SER A 87 1.85 -2.72 -15.47
C SER A 87 2.52 -1.42 -15.92
N VAL A 88 2.29 -1.10 -17.19
CA VAL A 88 2.65 0.19 -17.80
C VAL A 88 1.42 1.09 -17.82
N GLY A 89 1.67 2.39 -17.94
CA GLY A 89 0.62 3.39 -17.88
C GLY A 89 -0.22 3.26 -19.14
N ARG A 90 -1.44 3.74 -19.08
CA ARG A 90 -2.38 3.63 -20.18
C ARG A 90 -2.96 4.98 -20.51
N VAL A 91 -3.37 5.09 -21.76
CA VAL A 91 -4.16 6.20 -22.28
C VAL A 91 -5.33 5.59 -23.03
N SER A 92 -6.49 6.24 -22.97
CA SER A 92 -7.67 5.84 -23.73
C SER A 92 -7.36 5.74 -25.22
N ASP A 93 -7.99 4.78 -25.89
CA ASP A 93 -7.82 4.59 -27.32
C ASP A 93 -8.15 5.87 -28.09
N GLY A 94 -7.28 6.25 -29.03
CA GLY A 94 -7.45 7.47 -29.83
C GLY A 94 -7.03 8.76 -29.13
N CYS A 95 -6.49 8.69 -27.91
CA CYS A 95 -5.88 9.81 -27.22
C CYS A 95 -4.36 9.60 -27.07
N THR A 96 -3.60 10.69 -27.03
CA THR A 96 -2.19 10.68 -26.61
C THR A 96 -1.99 11.69 -25.49
N LEU A 97 -1.05 11.39 -24.59
CA LEU A 97 -0.64 12.30 -23.53
C LEU A 97 0.88 12.32 -23.50
N GLU A 98 1.45 13.52 -23.57
CA GLU A 98 2.86 13.77 -23.35
C GLU A 98 3.02 14.68 -22.14
N VAL A 99 3.97 14.34 -21.27
CA VAL A 99 4.30 15.11 -20.08
C VAL A 99 5.79 15.45 -20.15
N THR A 100 6.12 16.72 -19.94
CA THR A 100 7.48 17.24 -19.94
C THR A 100 7.79 17.92 -18.61
N ALA A 101 8.87 17.51 -17.96
CA ALA A 101 9.39 18.10 -16.73
C ALA A 101 10.92 18.00 -16.71
N GLY A 102 11.62 19.03 -16.23
CA GLY A 102 13.09 19.02 -16.17
C GLY A 102 13.80 18.77 -17.52
N GLY A 103 13.13 19.03 -18.65
CA GLY A 103 13.63 18.75 -20.00
C GLY A 103 13.53 17.27 -20.44
N LEU A 104 12.86 16.42 -19.66
CA LEU A 104 12.52 15.05 -20.01
C LEU A 104 11.05 14.98 -20.44
N THR A 105 10.78 14.26 -21.53
CA THR A 105 9.41 13.99 -22.00
C THR A 105 9.11 12.50 -21.86
N ALA A 106 7.94 12.15 -21.36
CA ALA A 106 7.45 10.78 -21.28
C ALA A 106 5.96 10.70 -21.61
N ALA A 107 5.55 9.60 -22.24
CA ALA A 107 4.16 9.22 -22.33
C ALA A 107 3.79 8.28 -21.18
N PRO A 108 2.50 8.17 -20.79
CA PRO A 108 2.07 7.24 -19.75
C PRO A 108 2.54 5.80 -19.96
N SER A 109 2.52 5.32 -21.22
CA SER A 109 2.97 3.99 -21.61
C SER A 109 4.46 3.72 -21.37
N ASP A 110 5.27 4.77 -21.24
CA ASP A 110 6.72 4.67 -20.96
C ASP A 110 6.99 4.55 -19.46
N THR A 111 5.98 4.77 -18.63
CA THR A 111 6.10 4.73 -17.17
C THR A 111 5.64 3.39 -16.61
N SER A 112 6.30 2.94 -15.54
CA SER A 112 5.90 1.79 -14.73
C SER A 112 6.22 2.05 -13.26
N ALA A 113 5.73 1.21 -12.36
CA ALA A 113 6.08 1.30 -10.93
C ALA A 113 7.61 1.20 -10.68
N LEU A 114 8.37 0.56 -11.58
CA LEU A 114 9.83 0.43 -11.51
C LEU A 114 10.58 1.52 -12.31
N THR A 115 9.91 2.12 -13.29
CA THR A 115 10.45 3.14 -14.19
C THR A 115 9.53 4.35 -14.21
N ALA A 116 9.27 4.91 -13.04
CA ALA A 116 8.41 6.08 -12.88
C ALA A 116 9.08 7.34 -13.45
N PHE A 117 8.26 8.25 -13.97
CA PHE A 117 8.72 9.54 -14.49
C PHE A 117 9.15 10.44 -13.33
N SER A 118 10.41 10.88 -13.34
CA SER A 118 11.00 11.65 -12.23
C SER A 118 10.66 13.12 -12.37
N ILE A 119 10.15 13.72 -11.29
CA ILE A 119 9.78 15.13 -11.21
C ILE A 119 10.44 15.70 -9.94
N ALA A 120 11.17 16.81 -10.09
CA ALA A 120 11.70 17.55 -8.95
C ALA A 120 10.62 18.43 -8.31
N GLU A 121 10.80 18.77 -7.03
CA GLU A 121 9.83 19.60 -6.29
C GLU A 121 9.69 21.02 -6.89
N ASP A 122 10.74 21.52 -7.54
CA ASP A 122 10.83 22.83 -8.19
C ASP A 122 10.62 22.79 -9.72
N ASP A 123 10.26 21.63 -10.28
CA ASP A 123 9.97 21.53 -11.71
C ASP A 123 8.60 22.15 -12.07
N VAL A 124 8.51 22.64 -13.29
CA VAL A 124 7.24 22.96 -13.94
C VAL A 124 6.89 21.82 -14.89
N VAL A 125 5.72 21.22 -14.68
CA VAL A 125 5.21 20.13 -15.51
C VAL A 125 4.37 20.72 -16.62
N GLU A 126 4.85 20.57 -17.85
CA GLU A 126 4.08 20.86 -19.05
C GLU A 126 3.41 19.57 -19.52
N TRP A 127 2.15 19.64 -19.91
CA TRP A 127 1.45 18.48 -20.44
C TRP A 127 0.65 18.86 -21.68
N ALA A 128 0.59 17.92 -22.62
CA ALA A 128 -0.16 18.03 -23.85
C ALA A 128 -0.93 16.75 -24.09
N MET A 129 -2.26 16.86 -24.14
CA MET A 129 -3.14 15.76 -24.47
C MET A 129 -3.77 16.01 -25.85
N THR A 130 -3.65 15.05 -26.76
CA THR A 130 -4.31 15.12 -28.06
C THR A 130 -5.34 14.02 -28.21
N SER A 131 -6.42 14.31 -28.92
CA SER A 131 -7.50 13.37 -29.22
C SER A 131 -7.72 13.32 -30.72
N SER A 132 -7.93 12.11 -31.23
CA SER A 132 -8.30 11.87 -32.64
C SER A 132 -9.66 12.46 -33.02
N THR A 133 -10.55 12.65 -32.05
CA THR A 133 -11.84 13.33 -32.19
C THR A 133 -11.86 14.61 -31.35
N PRO A 134 -12.37 15.75 -31.85
CA PRO A 134 -12.53 16.95 -31.04
C PRO A 134 -13.33 16.67 -29.76
N ILE A 135 -12.90 17.25 -28.64
CA ILE A 135 -13.57 17.12 -27.35
C ILE A 135 -14.03 18.52 -26.92
N ALA A 136 -15.33 18.68 -26.69
CA ALA A 136 -15.86 19.83 -25.95
C ALA A 136 -15.55 19.60 -24.47
N VAL A 137 -14.53 20.27 -23.92
CA VAL A 137 -14.02 19.94 -22.59
C VAL A 137 -14.92 20.49 -21.49
N ASP A 138 -15.67 19.61 -20.83
CA ASP A 138 -16.56 19.98 -19.73
C ASP A 138 -15.86 19.85 -18.37
N THR A 139 -15.09 18.78 -18.20
CA THR A 139 -14.43 18.47 -16.93
C THR A 139 -12.99 17.99 -17.15
N ARG A 140 -12.09 18.51 -16.31
CA ARG A 140 -10.71 18.04 -16.19
C ARG A 140 -10.51 17.54 -14.77
N MET A 141 -10.10 16.29 -14.62
CA MET A 141 -9.82 15.66 -13.33
C MET A 141 -8.38 15.18 -13.31
N ALA A 142 -7.71 15.38 -12.19
CA ALA A 142 -6.42 14.77 -11.90
C ALA A 142 -6.43 14.22 -10.47
N GLY A 143 -5.82 13.06 -10.28
CA GLY A 143 -5.79 12.40 -9.00
C GLY A 143 -4.68 11.39 -8.87
N VAL A 144 -4.67 10.73 -7.71
CA VAL A 144 -3.73 9.66 -7.38
C VAL A 144 -4.50 8.38 -7.08
N THR A 145 -3.98 7.26 -7.55
CA THR A 145 -4.51 5.93 -7.25
C THR A 145 -3.69 5.31 -6.13
N VAL A 146 -4.33 5.01 -5.00
CA VAL A 146 -3.68 4.40 -3.83
C VAL A 146 -4.35 3.06 -3.53
N GLY A 147 -3.60 1.96 -3.66
CA GLY A 147 -4.10 0.62 -3.37
C GLY A 147 -5.28 0.17 -4.26
N GLY A 148 -5.43 0.78 -5.43
CA GLY A 148 -6.54 0.55 -6.37
C GLY A 148 -7.74 1.50 -6.18
N PHE A 149 -7.63 2.48 -5.28
CA PHE A 149 -8.66 3.51 -5.09
C PHE A 149 -8.18 4.85 -5.66
N SER A 150 -8.96 5.41 -6.58
CA SER A 150 -8.71 6.72 -7.17
C SER A 150 -9.18 7.83 -6.24
N ILE A 151 -8.26 8.69 -5.84
CA ILE A 151 -8.51 9.86 -4.99
C ILE A 151 -8.33 11.10 -5.87
N PRO A 152 -9.41 11.82 -6.21
CA PRO A 152 -9.29 13.04 -7.00
C PRO A 152 -8.58 14.09 -6.17
N VAL A 153 -7.52 14.67 -6.72
CA VAL A 153 -6.76 15.76 -6.10
C VAL A 153 -7.29 17.10 -6.59
N ARG A 154 -7.62 17.18 -7.88
CA ARG A 154 -8.10 18.40 -8.50
C ARG A 154 -9.15 18.08 -9.55
N THR A 155 -10.27 18.78 -9.48
CA THR A 155 -11.31 18.75 -10.50
C THR A 155 -11.59 20.18 -10.93
N VAL A 156 -11.51 20.45 -12.22
CA VAL A 156 -11.83 21.74 -12.83
C VAL A 156 -12.95 21.52 -13.82
N SER A 157 -14.11 22.11 -13.55
CA SER A 157 -15.21 22.17 -14.50
C SER A 157 -15.05 23.43 -15.34
N SER A 158 -15.20 23.30 -16.65
CA SER A 158 -15.20 24.42 -17.59
C SER A 158 -16.61 24.62 -18.13
N ASP A 159 -16.92 25.84 -18.57
CA ASP A 159 -18.17 26.10 -19.27
C ASP A 159 -18.13 25.37 -20.64
N PRO A 160 -19.15 24.56 -21.00
CA PRO A 160 -19.21 23.87 -22.30
C PRO A 160 -19.12 24.82 -23.49
N ALA A 161 -19.34 26.13 -23.29
CA ALA A 161 -19.19 27.15 -24.32
C ALA A 161 -17.73 27.38 -24.80
N SER A 162 -16.73 26.72 -24.21
CA SER A 162 -15.30 26.95 -24.53
C SER A 162 -14.83 26.39 -25.89
N GLY A 163 -15.70 25.69 -26.62
CA GLY A 163 -15.44 25.18 -27.97
C GLY A 163 -14.73 23.83 -27.97
N GLU A 164 -14.82 23.10 -29.09
CA GLU A 164 -14.17 21.80 -29.26
C GLU A 164 -12.66 21.97 -29.52
N ALA A 165 -11.83 21.22 -28.80
CA ALA A 165 -10.38 21.20 -29.01
C ALA A 165 -9.90 19.77 -29.28
N GLN A 166 -9.01 19.61 -30.27
CA GLN A 166 -8.29 18.35 -30.52
C GLN A 166 -7.01 18.23 -29.69
N GLU A 167 -6.49 19.36 -29.20
CA GLU A 167 -5.30 19.45 -28.38
C GLU A 167 -5.60 20.31 -27.16
N VAL A 168 -5.32 19.75 -25.98
CA VAL A 168 -5.46 20.42 -24.70
C VAL A 168 -4.10 20.42 -24.02
N THR A 169 -3.58 21.60 -23.75
CA THR A 169 -2.30 21.77 -23.07
C THR A 169 -2.49 22.48 -21.73
N GLY A 170 -1.50 22.32 -20.85
CA GLY A 170 -1.44 23.05 -19.61
C GLY A 170 -0.06 22.98 -18.97
N THR A 171 0.14 23.85 -17.99
CA THR A 171 1.32 23.84 -17.14
C THR A 171 0.89 23.76 -15.68
N VAL A 172 1.67 23.06 -14.87
CA VAL A 172 1.47 22.92 -13.43
C VAL A 172 2.81 23.13 -12.75
N ASP A 173 2.86 24.13 -11.87
CA ASP A 173 3.98 24.27 -10.95
C ASP A 173 3.86 23.19 -9.87
N VAL A 174 4.89 22.35 -9.74
CA VAL A 174 4.89 21.22 -8.81
C VAL A 174 4.91 21.71 -7.37
N ALA A 175 5.63 22.79 -7.07
CA ALA A 175 5.72 23.34 -5.73
C ALA A 175 4.34 23.86 -5.27
N ASP A 176 3.62 24.57 -6.14
CA ASP A 176 2.26 25.05 -5.85
C ASP A 176 1.28 23.88 -5.66
N GLY A 177 1.40 22.84 -6.50
CA GLY A 177 0.61 21.62 -6.40
C GLY A 177 0.84 20.89 -5.08
N LEU A 178 2.11 20.70 -4.70
CA LEU A 178 2.50 20.05 -3.45
C LEU A 178 2.05 20.86 -2.24
N ALA A 179 2.20 22.19 -2.26
CA ALA A 179 1.71 23.07 -1.20
C ALA A 179 0.19 22.92 -1.01
N THR A 180 -0.57 22.91 -2.10
CA THR A 180 -2.04 22.73 -2.05
C THR A 180 -2.42 21.37 -1.42
N ILE A 181 -1.71 20.30 -1.78
CA ILE A 181 -1.97 18.97 -1.20
C ILE A 181 -1.55 18.93 0.27
N GLN A 182 -0.42 19.55 0.61
CA GLN A 182 0.06 19.62 2.00
C GLN A 182 -0.90 20.42 2.88
N ASP A 183 -1.42 21.54 2.41
CA ASP A 183 -2.37 22.37 3.16
C ASP A 183 -3.70 21.65 3.39
N SER A 184 -4.16 20.86 2.41
CA SER A 184 -5.42 20.11 2.51
C SER A 184 -5.32 18.81 3.30
N THR A 185 -4.17 18.12 3.24
CA THR A 185 -4.00 16.78 3.85
C THR A 185 -3.09 16.77 5.08
N GLY A 186 -2.29 17.81 5.28
CA GLY A 186 -1.22 17.85 6.28
C GLY A 186 -0.03 16.94 5.97
N LEU A 187 0.04 16.37 4.76
CA LEU A 187 1.07 15.40 4.37
C LEU A 187 2.05 16.02 3.36
N GLU A 188 3.34 15.86 3.64
CA GLU A 188 4.42 16.15 2.69
C GLU A 188 4.51 14.98 1.69
N LEU A 189 4.20 15.21 0.42
CA LEU A 189 4.19 14.17 -0.60
C LEU A 189 5.60 13.93 -1.14
N THR A 190 6.13 12.74 -0.86
CA THR A 190 7.38 12.24 -1.46
C THR A 190 7.24 10.75 -1.76
N GLY A 191 7.83 10.30 -2.86
CA GLY A 191 7.80 8.90 -3.25
C GLY A 191 7.32 8.63 -4.67
N VAL A 192 6.97 7.37 -4.92
CA VAL A 192 6.37 6.92 -6.19
C VAL A 192 4.85 6.90 -6.03
N TYR A 193 4.14 7.42 -7.02
CA TYR A 193 2.69 7.54 -7.05
C TYR A 193 2.15 7.09 -8.41
N HIS A 194 1.05 6.34 -8.38
CA HIS A 194 0.23 6.10 -9.57
C HIS A 194 -0.72 7.30 -9.72
N VAL A 195 -0.51 8.10 -10.75
CA VAL A 195 -1.34 9.27 -11.05
C VAL A 195 -2.31 8.94 -12.17
N TYR A 196 -3.48 9.54 -12.13
CA TYR A 196 -4.45 9.46 -13.23
C TYR A 196 -4.98 10.85 -13.56
N GLY A 197 -5.34 11.03 -14.82
CA GLY A 197 -5.98 12.22 -15.35
C GLY A 197 -7.12 11.83 -16.27
N GLU A 198 -8.17 12.63 -16.27
CA GLU A 198 -9.31 12.48 -17.16
C GLU A 198 -9.70 13.85 -17.70
N VAL A 199 -9.94 13.90 -19.00
CA VAL A 199 -10.60 15.02 -19.66
C VAL A 199 -11.84 14.47 -20.33
N SER A 200 -13.00 14.88 -19.83
CA SER A 200 -14.29 14.44 -20.34
C SER A 200 -15.07 15.60 -20.96
N GLY A 201 -15.78 15.24 -22.03
CA GLY A 201 -16.74 16.08 -22.74
C GLY A 201 -17.98 15.30 -23.12
N GLU A 202 -18.99 15.98 -23.64
CA GLU A 202 -20.28 15.36 -24.03
C GLU A 202 -20.15 14.15 -24.97
N GLN A 203 -19.16 14.15 -25.87
CA GLN A 203 -19.01 13.13 -26.92
C GLN A 203 -17.86 12.14 -26.70
N ALA A 204 -16.86 12.48 -25.88
CA ALA A 204 -15.66 11.67 -25.70
C ALA A 204 -14.97 11.94 -24.36
N THR A 205 -14.30 10.91 -23.85
CA THR A 205 -13.48 10.96 -22.64
C THR A 205 -12.09 10.44 -22.95
N CYS A 206 -11.07 11.25 -22.69
CA CYS A 206 -9.68 10.80 -22.67
C CYS A 206 -9.25 10.62 -21.21
N ALA A 207 -9.01 9.37 -20.81
CA ALA A 207 -8.39 9.04 -19.54
C ALA A 207 -6.95 8.61 -19.77
N ALA A 208 -6.07 8.95 -18.84
CA ALA A 208 -4.69 8.50 -18.81
C ALA A 208 -4.25 8.20 -17.39
N ASP A 209 -3.41 7.20 -17.22
CA ASP A 209 -2.80 6.84 -15.94
C ASP A 209 -1.34 6.43 -16.13
N GLY A 210 -0.49 6.80 -15.17
CA GLY A 210 0.95 6.54 -15.24
C GLY A 210 1.63 6.71 -13.89
N TRP A 211 2.93 6.40 -13.81
CA TRP A 211 3.68 6.52 -12.55
C TRP A 211 4.62 7.71 -12.56
N VAL A 212 4.56 8.46 -11.48
CA VAL A 212 5.40 9.62 -11.21
C VAL A 212 6.20 9.36 -9.95
N ARG A 213 7.45 9.81 -9.96
CA ARG A 213 8.36 9.79 -8.82
C ARG A 213 8.69 11.22 -8.41
N LEU A 214 8.32 11.56 -7.19
CA LEU A 214 8.73 12.78 -6.51
C LEU A 214 9.95 12.45 -5.65
N GLU A 215 11.12 12.93 -6.07
CA GLU A 215 12.37 12.68 -5.36
C GLU A 215 12.47 13.61 -4.14
N PRO A 216 12.73 13.07 -2.93
CA PRO A 216 12.94 13.94 -1.78
C PRO A 216 14.26 14.68 -1.92
N ALA A 217 14.30 15.95 -1.49
CA ALA A 217 15.54 16.75 -1.46
C ALA A 217 16.69 16.11 -0.63
N GLY A 218 16.39 15.12 0.22
CA GLY A 218 17.38 14.36 0.98
C GLY A 218 16.78 13.33 1.95
N LEU A 219 17.66 12.55 2.59
CA LEU A 219 17.29 11.47 3.52
C LEU A 219 16.58 11.93 4.81
N PHE A 220 16.47 13.24 5.03
CA PHE A 220 15.79 13.87 6.16
C PHE A 220 15.00 15.11 5.73
N ALA A 221 14.60 15.18 4.45
CA ALA A 221 13.92 16.36 3.90
C ALA A 221 12.56 16.59 4.54
N THR A 222 11.80 15.53 4.79
CA THR A 222 10.44 15.60 5.34
C THR A 222 10.39 15.21 6.82
N ASN A 223 9.45 15.82 7.55
CA ASN A 223 9.17 15.48 8.94
C ASN A 223 8.75 14.00 9.06
N VAL A 224 8.04 13.51 8.05
CA VAL A 224 7.64 12.11 7.92
C VAL A 224 8.86 11.19 7.84
N LEU A 225 9.84 11.52 6.99
CA LEU A 225 11.05 10.72 6.80
C LEU A 225 11.93 10.71 8.07
N VAL A 226 12.06 11.86 8.75
CA VAL A 226 12.72 11.94 10.06
C VAL A 226 12.02 11.04 11.08
N GLY A 227 10.69 11.12 11.16
CA GLY A 227 9.88 10.28 12.04
C GLY A 227 10.06 8.78 11.76
N LEU A 228 10.09 8.39 10.49
CA LEU A 228 10.31 7.02 10.06
C LEU A 228 11.71 6.49 10.42
N TRP A 229 12.76 7.30 10.26
CA TRP A 229 14.11 6.94 10.69
C TRP A 229 14.22 6.76 12.20
N ILE A 230 13.59 7.65 12.98
CA ILE A 230 13.53 7.53 14.43
C ILE A 230 12.78 6.25 14.83
N ALA A 231 11.61 6.00 14.21
CA ALA A 231 10.82 4.80 14.45
C ALA A 231 11.60 3.53 14.12
N LEU A 232 12.36 3.51 13.02
CA LEU A 232 13.24 2.41 12.65
C LEU A 232 14.31 2.19 13.73
N GLY A 233 15.00 3.25 14.15
CA GLY A 233 16.01 3.17 15.21
C GLY A 233 15.46 2.61 16.52
N VAL A 234 14.29 3.09 16.95
CA VAL A 234 13.59 2.61 18.16
C VAL A 234 13.18 1.14 18.01
N LEU A 235 12.60 0.74 16.88
CA LEU A 235 12.20 -0.65 16.63
C LEU A 235 13.39 -1.61 16.60
N LEU A 236 14.51 -1.20 15.99
CA LEU A 236 15.75 -1.96 16.00
C LEU A 236 16.30 -2.11 17.43
N LEU A 237 16.25 -1.04 18.23
CA LEU A 237 16.67 -1.08 19.64
C LEU A 237 15.76 -1.99 20.48
N LEU A 238 14.44 -1.92 20.30
CA LEU A 238 13.47 -2.78 21.00
C LEU A 238 13.62 -4.26 20.62
N THR A 239 13.81 -4.55 19.33
CA THR A 239 14.03 -5.92 18.84
C THR A 239 15.36 -6.48 19.34
N ALA A 240 16.44 -5.70 19.31
CA ALA A 240 17.73 -6.08 19.89
C ALA A 240 17.64 -6.32 21.40
N TRP A 241 16.98 -5.41 22.13
CA TRP A 241 16.77 -5.56 23.57
C TRP A 241 15.96 -6.81 23.90
N ALA A 242 14.87 -7.07 23.17
CA ALA A 242 14.07 -8.29 23.32
C ALA A 242 14.90 -9.55 23.04
N ALA A 243 15.72 -9.55 21.98
CA ALA A 243 16.60 -10.66 21.64
C ALA A 243 17.65 -10.91 22.74
N LEU A 244 18.25 -9.85 23.29
CA LEU A 244 19.18 -9.94 24.42
C LEU A 244 18.50 -10.42 25.70
N ALA A 245 17.30 -9.94 26.01
CA ALA A 245 16.53 -10.37 27.16
C ALA A 245 16.21 -11.88 27.07
N VAL A 246 15.77 -12.35 25.90
CA VAL A 246 15.56 -13.78 25.62
C VAL A 246 16.88 -14.55 25.80
N ARG A 247 17.99 -14.10 25.21
CA ARG A 247 19.31 -14.73 25.38
C ARG A 247 19.72 -14.83 26.84
N SER A 248 19.60 -13.74 27.60
CA SER A 248 19.97 -13.70 29.02
C SER A 248 19.13 -14.66 29.86
N SER A 249 17.84 -14.82 29.53
CA SER A 249 16.93 -15.73 30.25
C SER A 249 17.35 -17.20 30.09
N PHE A 250 17.75 -17.62 28.89
CA PHE A 250 18.25 -18.97 28.65
C PHE A 250 19.61 -19.22 29.31
N VAL A 251 20.52 -18.23 29.28
CA VAL A 251 21.82 -18.35 29.97
C VAL A 251 21.61 -18.49 31.47
N LYS A 252 20.72 -17.70 32.08
CA LYS A 252 20.36 -17.82 33.50
C LYS A 252 19.72 -19.17 33.82
N ALA A 253 18.79 -19.64 32.98
CA ALA A 253 18.15 -20.95 33.16
C ALA A 253 19.16 -22.12 33.06
N ARG A 254 20.11 -22.05 32.12
CA ARG A 254 21.19 -23.05 32.00
C ARG A 254 22.12 -23.05 33.21
N ARG A 255 22.51 -21.88 33.72
CA ARG A 255 23.35 -21.79 34.93
C ARG A 255 22.64 -22.37 36.15
N ALA A 256 21.36 -22.04 36.36
CA ALA A 256 20.57 -22.58 37.46
C ALA A 256 20.39 -24.11 37.37
N ALA A 257 20.24 -24.67 36.16
CA ALA A 257 20.17 -26.12 35.96
C ALA A 257 21.49 -26.81 36.35
N LEU A 258 22.63 -26.27 35.93
CA LEU A 258 23.97 -26.80 36.28
C LEU A 258 24.26 -26.68 37.78
N GLU A 259 23.79 -25.62 38.45
CA GLU A 259 23.93 -25.47 39.90
C GLU A 259 23.05 -26.45 40.67
N GLY A 260 21.80 -26.69 40.24
CA GLY A 260 20.93 -27.71 40.83
C GLY A 260 21.48 -29.13 40.70
N GLU A 261 22.09 -29.45 39.56
CA GLU A 261 22.70 -30.76 39.31
C GLU A 261 23.92 -31.02 40.22
N ARG A 262 24.72 -29.98 40.51
CA ARG A 262 25.85 -30.07 41.46
C ARG A 262 25.42 -30.26 42.91
N VAL A 263 24.29 -29.70 43.33
CA VAL A 263 23.76 -29.88 44.70
C VAL A 263 23.21 -31.29 44.90
N HIS A 264 22.61 -31.90 43.87
CA HIS A 264 22.12 -33.28 43.95
C HIS A 264 23.23 -34.33 43.84
N THR A 265 24.33 -34.06 43.14
CA THR A 265 25.49 -34.97 43.07
C THR A 265 26.49 -34.78 44.22
N GLY A 266 26.48 -33.64 44.91
CA GLY A 266 27.37 -33.35 46.05
C GLY A 266 26.93 -33.90 47.40
N THR A 267 25.77 -34.56 47.51
CA THR A 267 25.24 -35.09 48.79
C THR A 267 25.35 -36.62 48.91
N VAL A 268 26.34 -37.23 48.27
CA VAL A 268 26.74 -38.63 48.54
C VAL A 268 28.26 -38.74 48.47
N THR A 269 28.99 -38.16 49.42
CA THR A 269 30.36 -38.61 49.82
C THR A 269 30.88 -37.77 50.98
N THR A 270 30.52 -38.11 52.21
CA THR A 270 31.39 -38.04 53.41
C THR A 270 30.63 -38.62 54.62
N ALA A 271 30.36 -39.92 54.61
CA ALA A 271 30.09 -40.71 55.82
C ALA A 271 30.21 -42.22 55.51
N ALA A 272 31.35 -42.65 54.98
CA ALA A 272 31.70 -44.07 54.93
C ALA A 272 33.23 -44.24 55.06
N GLY A 273 33.80 -43.57 56.06
CA GLY A 273 35.12 -43.91 56.57
C GLY A 273 34.95 -44.75 57.82
N GLY A 274 34.99 -46.08 57.67
CA GLY A 274 35.20 -47.01 58.77
C GLY A 274 34.17 -48.14 58.91
N ALA A 275 34.45 -49.30 58.31
CA ALA A 275 34.44 -50.63 58.96
C ALA A 275 34.45 -51.77 57.93
N LEU A 276 35.62 -52.41 57.86
CA LEU A 276 35.98 -53.82 57.60
C LEU A 276 34.91 -54.90 57.32
N ALA A 277 35.40 -55.93 56.60
CA ALA A 277 34.87 -57.28 56.31
C ALA A 277 33.80 -57.34 55.20
N GLY A 278 33.93 -58.10 54.11
CA GLY A 278 34.63 -59.35 53.86
C GLY A 278 33.60 -60.30 53.21
N GLY A 279 33.86 -60.84 52.02
CA GLY A 279 32.97 -61.85 51.43
C GLY A 279 32.97 -61.90 49.91
N ALA A 280 33.71 -62.87 49.37
CA ALA A 280 33.56 -63.36 48.00
C ALA A 280 32.19 -64.03 47.80
N GLY A 281 31.63 -63.93 46.59
CA GLY A 281 30.43 -64.69 46.22
C GLY A 281 29.96 -64.37 44.81
N ALA A 282 30.34 -65.22 43.87
CA ALA A 282 29.86 -65.25 42.50
C ALA A 282 28.40 -65.70 42.41
N GLY A 283 27.71 -65.26 41.35
CA GLY A 283 26.74 -66.10 40.64
C GLY A 283 25.25 -65.76 40.75
N HIS A 284 24.68 -65.53 39.56
CA HIS A 284 23.41 -66.11 39.09
C HIS A 284 22.08 -65.52 39.61
N VAL A 285 21.27 -64.98 38.69
CA VAL A 285 20.07 -65.62 38.10
C VAL A 285 19.14 -64.53 37.53
N ALA A 286 18.89 -64.64 36.22
CA ALA A 286 17.75 -64.04 35.55
C ALA A 286 16.47 -64.79 35.94
N ALA A 287 15.36 -64.08 36.18
CA ALA A 287 14.04 -64.67 36.12
C ALA A 287 13.02 -63.65 35.61
N ASP A 288 12.41 -64.04 34.50
CA ASP A 288 11.16 -63.53 33.94
C ASP A 288 10.06 -63.35 34.99
N ALA A 289 9.27 -62.29 34.81
CA ALA A 289 7.86 -62.27 35.19
C ALA A 289 7.09 -61.46 34.14
N GLU A 290 6.36 -62.20 33.31
CA GLU A 290 5.47 -61.76 32.26
C GLU A 290 4.27 -60.90 32.74
N PRO A 291 3.55 -60.26 31.80
CA PRO A 291 2.60 -59.20 32.07
C PRO A 291 1.22 -59.74 32.47
N SER A 292 0.47 -58.95 33.25
CA SER A 292 -0.94 -59.23 33.49
C SER A 292 -1.75 -57.94 33.61
N GLY A 293 -2.72 -57.81 32.70
CA GLY A 293 -4.09 -57.54 33.11
C GLY A 293 -4.52 -56.08 33.18
N THR A 294 -5.11 -55.61 32.08
CA THR A 294 -6.45 -54.99 32.03
C THR A 294 -7.05 -54.52 33.35
N THR A 295 -7.32 -53.21 33.46
CA THR A 295 -8.59 -52.70 33.99
C THR A 295 -8.79 -51.25 33.55
N SER A 296 -9.76 -51.08 32.66
CA SER A 296 -10.50 -49.83 32.46
C SER A 296 -11.33 -49.57 33.72
N PRO A 297 -11.50 -48.31 34.13
CA PRO A 297 -12.86 -47.85 34.34
C PRO A 297 -13.11 -46.52 33.64
N GLU A 298 -13.97 -46.60 32.63
CA GLU A 298 -15.17 -45.78 32.46
C GLU A 298 -15.36 -44.69 33.53
N ALA A 299 -14.97 -43.46 33.19
CA ALA A 299 -15.41 -42.26 33.89
C ALA A 299 -16.48 -41.59 33.00
N ALA A 300 -17.68 -41.54 33.56
CA ALA A 300 -18.91 -41.03 32.99
C ALA A 300 -18.73 -39.68 32.29
N ALA A 301 -19.22 -39.62 31.04
CA ALA A 301 -19.51 -38.38 30.35
C ALA A 301 -20.72 -37.72 31.02
N GLU A 302 -20.53 -36.54 31.59
CA GLU A 302 -21.63 -35.61 31.87
C GLU A 302 -22.24 -35.14 30.53
N PRO A 303 -23.57 -35.17 30.39
CA PRO A 303 -24.23 -34.53 29.25
C PRO A 303 -24.16 -33.01 29.43
N VAL A 304 -23.25 -32.38 28.68
CA VAL A 304 -23.27 -30.92 28.50
C VAL A 304 -24.56 -30.55 27.75
N ALA A 305 -25.37 -29.73 28.40
CA ALA A 305 -26.61 -29.20 27.87
C ALA A 305 -26.41 -28.52 26.51
N PRO A 306 -27.39 -28.59 25.59
CA PRO A 306 -27.29 -27.90 24.31
C PRO A 306 -27.17 -26.38 24.55
N ALA A 307 -26.18 -25.78 23.89
CA ALA A 307 -26.02 -24.33 23.84
C ALA A 307 -27.31 -23.67 23.34
N PRO A 308 -27.73 -22.52 23.89
CA PRO A 308 -28.87 -21.79 23.36
C PRO A 308 -28.57 -21.39 21.91
N ALA A 309 -29.52 -21.70 21.02
CA ALA A 309 -29.49 -21.24 19.65
C ALA A 309 -29.40 -19.71 19.65
N PHE A 310 -28.34 -19.17 19.05
CA PHE A 310 -28.26 -17.77 18.69
C PHE A 310 -29.41 -17.50 17.72
N THR A 311 -30.43 -16.81 18.21
CA THR A 311 -31.47 -16.23 17.38
C THR A 311 -30.85 -14.93 16.86
N PRO A 312 -30.60 -14.76 15.54
CA PRO A 312 -30.18 -13.48 15.04
C PRO A 312 -31.29 -12.47 15.34
N GLU A 313 -30.97 -11.50 16.19
CA GLU A 313 -31.80 -10.32 16.40
C GLU A 313 -32.07 -9.69 15.03
N ALA A 314 -33.36 -9.45 14.77
CA ALA A 314 -33.82 -8.74 13.59
C ALA A 314 -33.09 -7.39 13.52
N ARG A 315 -32.26 -7.25 12.49
CA ARG A 315 -31.69 -5.97 12.09
C ARG A 315 -32.85 -5.05 11.73
N PRO A 316 -32.89 -3.80 12.21
CA PRO A 316 -33.91 -2.84 11.80
C PRO A 316 -33.78 -2.60 10.29
N GLU A 317 -34.74 -3.14 9.54
CA GLU A 317 -35.11 -2.66 8.22
C GLU A 317 -35.77 -1.30 8.42
N ASP A 318 -35.02 -0.22 8.22
CA ASP A 318 -35.50 1.07 7.71
C ASP A 318 -34.38 2.09 7.88
N MET A 319 -33.44 2.08 6.93
CA MET A 319 -32.61 3.22 6.63
C MET A 319 -32.65 3.39 5.11
N PRO A 320 -33.19 4.49 4.57
CA PRO A 320 -33.25 4.69 3.12
C PRO A 320 -31.82 4.72 2.57
N PRO A 321 -31.53 4.07 1.43
CA PRO A 321 -30.21 4.10 0.85
C PRO A 321 -29.84 5.54 0.50
N ALA A 322 -28.71 6.00 1.01
CA ALA A 322 -28.04 7.16 0.46
C ALA A 322 -27.77 6.88 -1.03
N SER A 323 -28.30 7.73 -1.89
CA SER A 323 -28.08 7.72 -3.33
C SER A 323 -26.59 7.99 -3.59
N ILE A 324 -25.81 6.92 -3.68
CA ILE A 324 -24.47 6.95 -4.24
C ILE A 324 -24.66 6.72 -5.74
N ALA A 325 -24.36 7.75 -6.52
CA ALA A 325 -24.39 7.67 -7.98
C ALA A 325 -23.50 6.50 -8.44
N PRO A 326 -23.97 5.63 -9.34
CA PRO A 326 -23.16 4.56 -9.87
C PRO A 326 -22.00 5.14 -10.69
N ALA A 327 -20.78 4.72 -10.38
CA ALA A 327 -19.64 4.88 -11.25
C ALA A 327 -19.97 4.29 -12.63
N PRO A 328 -19.56 4.93 -13.74
CA PRO A 328 -19.80 4.40 -15.07
C PRO A 328 -19.12 3.03 -15.20
N ALA A 329 -19.92 2.05 -15.59
CA ALA A 329 -19.50 0.68 -15.80
C ALA A 329 -18.46 0.63 -16.93
N ALA A 330 -17.24 0.18 -16.60
CA ALA A 330 -16.28 -0.25 -17.60
C ALA A 330 -16.87 -1.44 -18.37
N ALA A 331 -17.33 -1.16 -19.58
CA ALA A 331 -17.83 -2.15 -20.52
C ALA A 331 -16.64 -2.90 -21.15
N GLY A 332 -16.51 -4.18 -20.79
CA GLY A 332 -16.13 -5.28 -21.68
C GLY A 332 -14.66 -5.43 -22.08
N ALA A 333 -14.03 -6.52 -21.64
CA ALA A 333 -13.96 -7.74 -22.47
C ALA A 333 -13.28 -8.89 -21.71
N ALA A 334 -14.00 -9.99 -21.58
CA ALA A 334 -13.51 -11.28 -21.14
C ALA A 334 -13.31 -12.18 -22.37
N ALA A 335 -12.08 -12.73 -22.55
CA ALA A 335 -11.74 -13.99 -23.21
C ALA A 335 -10.21 -14.00 -23.43
N GLY A 336 -9.41 -15.05 -23.18
CA GLY A 336 -9.72 -16.42 -22.82
C GLY A 336 -8.49 -17.08 -22.20
N ALA A 337 -8.74 -18.23 -21.57
CA ALA A 337 -7.74 -19.12 -21.04
C ALA A 337 -7.39 -20.20 -22.08
N GLY A 338 -6.09 -20.47 -22.24
CA GLY A 338 -5.59 -21.83 -22.43
C GLY A 338 -5.23 -22.31 -23.84
N ALA A 339 -4.00 -22.81 -23.91
CA ALA A 339 -3.55 -24.01 -24.63
C ALA A 339 -2.98 -23.89 -26.06
N GLU A 340 -1.67 -24.17 -26.08
CA GLU A 340 -0.96 -25.11 -26.97
C GLU A 340 -0.66 -24.76 -28.43
N ALA A 341 0.60 -25.05 -28.74
CA ALA A 341 1.24 -24.97 -30.04
C ALA A 341 0.61 -25.93 -31.05
N GLN A 342 0.39 -25.44 -32.28
CA GLN A 342 0.58 -26.24 -33.47
C GLN A 342 0.88 -25.38 -34.70
N ASP A 343 1.91 -25.86 -35.39
CA ASP A 343 2.60 -25.40 -36.58
C ASP A 343 1.86 -25.93 -37.82
N VAL A 344 1.26 -25.08 -38.67
CA VAL A 344 0.90 -25.39 -40.07
C VAL A 344 0.90 -24.12 -40.93
N ALA A 345 1.58 -24.23 -42.08
CA ALA A 345 1.90 -23.24 -43.10
C ALA A 345 0.69 -22.83 -44.02
N PRO A 346 0.88 -21.92 -44.99
CA PRO A 346 -0.17 -21.08 -45.58
C PRO A 346 -0.90 -21.74 -46.77
N VAL A 347 -2.14 -21.30 -47.01
CA VAL A 347 -2.88 -21.58 -48.25
C VAL A 347 -3.22 -20.26 -48.93
N GLU A 348 -2.74 -20.15 -50.16
CA GLU A 348 -2.99 -19.12 -51.15
C GLU A 348 -4.43 -19.19 -51.71
N ASP A 349 -4.84 -18.07 -52.32
CA ASP A 349 -5.82 -17.93 -53.39
C ASP A 349 -7.32 -18.21 -53.12
N ALA A 350 -8.13 -17.14 -53.09
CA ALA A 350 -9.15 -16.89 -54.12
C ALA A 350 -10.02 -15.66 -53.79
N GLU A 351 -9.76 -14.53 -54.46
CA GLU A 351 -10.82 -13.67 -55.01
C GLU A 351 -11.15 -14.16 -56.44
N PRO A 352 -12.21 -13.72 -57.16
CA PRO A 352 -13.14 -12.60 -56.92
C PRO A 352 -14.63 -12.97 -57.17
N VAL A 353 -15.55 -11.98 -57.14
CA VAL A 353 -16.58 -11.69 -58.17
C VAL A 353 -17.95 -11.19 -57.64
N GLN A 354 -18.32 -9.99 -58.14
CA GLN A 354 -19.65 -9.40 -58.44
C GLN A 354 -20.53 -8.78 -57.33
N ASP A 355 -20.43 -7.45 -57.20
CA ASP A 355 -21.42 -6.39 -57.47
C ASP A 355 -22.95 -6.67 -57.57
N PRO A 356 -23.78 -5.63 -57.31
CA PRO A 356 -25.04 -5.70 -56.57
C PRO A 356 -26.29 -5.70 -57.46
N PRO A 357 -27.49 -5.68 -56.86
CA PRO A 357 -28.57 -4.91 -57.45
C PRO A 357 -29.21 -3.88 -56.51
N GLU A 358 -29.61 -2.81 -57.18
CA GLU A 358 -30.37 -1.64 -56.78
C GLU A 358 -31.83 -1.94 -56.42
N ASP A 359 -32.47 -0.90 -55.89
CA ASP A 359 -33.91 -0.58 -55.92
C ASP A 359 -34.87 -1.35 -55.01
N LEU A 360 -35.53 -0.63 -54.09
CA LEU A 360 -36.86 -0.04 -54.35
C LEU A 360 -37.41 0.67 -53.10
N ALA A 361 -37.67 1.97 -53.28
CA ALA A 361 -38.90 2.69 -52.95
C ALA A 361 -39.74 2.29 -51.71
N GLY A 362 -39.98 3.29 -50.86
CA GLY A 362 -41.33 3.56 -50.36
C GLY A 362 -41.46 3.73 -48.86
N SER A 363 -41.74 4.96 -48.43
CA SER A 363 -42.92 5.29 -47.61
C SER A 363 -42.71 6.65 -46.95
N GLU A 364 -43.29 7.67 -47.57
CA GLU A 364 -43.66 8.92 -46.92
C GLU A 364 -44.61 8.61 -45.75
N ALA A 365 -44.38 9.23 -44.59
CA ALA A 365 -45.39 9.42 -43.56
C ALA A 365 -45.10 10.74 -42.84
N GLU A 366 -45.74 11.80 -43.34
CA GLU A 366 -46.06 12.99 -42.58
C GLU A 366 -46.90 12.61 -41.35
N SER A 367 -46.59 13.18 -40.18
CA SER A 367 -47.61 13.55 -39.21
C SER A 367 -47.06 14.63 -38.29
N ASP A 368 -47.64 15.81 -38.44
CA ASP A 368 -47.61 16.94 -37.53
C ASP A 368 -47.97 16.53 -36.10
N ALA A 369 -47.34 17.17 -35.12
CA ALA A 369 -48.00 17.61 -33.89
C ALA A 369 -47.09 18.60 -33.13
N ASP A 370 -47.40 19.88 -33.31
CA ASP A 370 -47.05 20.97 -32.40
C ASP A 370 -47.48 20.65 -30.97
N ALA A 371 -46.62 20.99 -30.00
CA ALA A 371 -47.03 21.25 -28.63
C ALA A 371 -46.10 22.31 -28.03
N ASP A 372 -46.52 23.56 -28.19
CA ASP A 372 -46.09 24.72 -27.42
C ASP A 372 -46.14 24.41 -25.91
N GLY A 373 -44.98 24.50 -25.26
CA GLY A 373 -44.85 24.56 -23.81
C GLY A 373 -44.23 25.88 -23.42
N GLU A 374 -45.07 26.86 -23.06
CA GLU A 374 -44.64 28.11 -22.44
C GLU A 374 -43.89 27.86 -21.12
N PRO A 375 -42.84 28.65 -20.82
CA PRO A 375 -42.06 28.52 -19.60
C PRO A 375 -42.79 29.09 -18.38
N GLU A 376 -42.83 28.30 -17.29
CA GLU A 376 -43.25 28.78 -15.97
C GLU A 376 -42.28 29.82 -15.39
N PRO A 377 -42.79 30.88 -14.72
CA PRO A 377 -41.97 31.94 -14.14
C PRO A 377 -41.34 31.54 -12.80
N GLU A 378 -40.09 31.98 -12.61
CA GLU A 378 -39.34 31.93 -11.35
C GLU A 378 -40.05 32.68 -10.21
N PRO A 379 -40.06 32.14 -8.98
CA PRO A 379 -40.25 32.95 -7.79
C PRO A 379 -38.93 33.58 -7.34
N ALA A 380 -38.94 34.90 -7.26
CA ALA A 380 -37.96 35.73 -6.55
C ALA A 380 -38.08 35.59 -5.02
N SER A 381 -37.01 36.04 -4.35
CA SER A 381 -36.83 36.26 -2.90
C SER A 381 -36.24 35.05 -2.14
N ASP A 382 -35.16 35.16 -1.38
CA ASP A 382 -34.89 36.19 -0.39
C ASP A 382 -33.41 36.62 -0.31
N ALA A 383 -33.26 37.90 -0.02
CA ALA A 383 -32.03 38.51 0.44
C ALA A 383 -31.82 38.18 1.93
N GLU A 384 -30.69 37.57 2.26
CA GLU A 384 -30.11 37.71 3.60
C GLU A 384 -28.72 38.31 3.47
N ALA A 385 -28.68 39.61 3.75
CA ALA A 385 -27.48 40.32 4.11
C ALA A 385 -27.02 39.81 5.47
N HIS A 386 -25.82 39.23 5.54
CA HIS A 386 -25.07 39.12 6.77
C HIS A 386 -23.90 40.10 6.72
N ASP A 387 -24.17 41.29 7.25
CA ASP A 387 -23.18 42.16 7.88
C ASP A 387 -22.61 41.41 9.09
N GLU A 388 -21.31 41.07 9.06
CA GLU A 388 -20.48 41.09 10.26
C GLU A 388 -19.17 41.79 9.90
N ALA A 389 -19.16 43.09 10.21
CA ALA A 389 -17.96 43.84 10.51
C ALA A 389 -17.40 43.42 11.88
N GLU A 390 -16.14 43.78 12.11
CA GLU A 390 -15.36 43.72 13.37
C GLU A 390 -14.38 42.53 13.52
N ASP A 391 -13.16 42.74 13.02
CA ASP A 391 -11.95 42.87 13.86
C ASP A 391 -10.79 43.24 12.90
N GLY A 392 -10.11 44.38 12.96
CA GLY A 392 -9.72 45.11 14.15
C GLY A 392 -8.51 44.45 14.79
N THR A 393 -7.32 44.53 14.18
CA THR A 393 -6.01 44.86 14.84
C THR A 393 -4.85 44.66 13.85
N ASP A 394 -4.47 45.73 13.17
CA ASP A 394 -3.05 45.97 12.84
C ASP A 394 -2.29 46.27 14.14
N PRO A 395 -1.05 45.78 14.27
CA PRO A 395 0.01 46.68 14.68
C PRO A 395 1.17 46.67 13.69
N GLN A 396 1.43 47.87 13.19
CA GLN A 396 2.65 48.31 12.52
C GLN A 396 3.94 48.05 13.35
N PRO A 397 5.13 48.17 12.72
CA PRO A 397 6.37 47.54 13.13
C PRO A 397 7.24 48.41 14.07
N GLU A 398 7.98 47.74 14.94
CA GLU A 398 9.20 48.22 15.60
C GLU A 398 10.28 47.16 15.26
N GLY A 399 11.43 47.43 14.62
CA GLY A 399 12.26 48.62 14.64
C GLY A 399 13.48 48.34 15.52
N ASP A 400 14.55 47.77 14.95
CA ASP A 400 15.94 47.79 15.46
C ASP A 400 16.84 47.26 14.32
N ALA A 401 17.55 48.07 13.53
CA ALA A 401 18.73 48.87 13.86
C ALA A 401 19.95 48.03 14.28
N GLU A 402 20.62 47.38 13.32
CA GLU A 402 22.08 47.19 13.40
C GLU A 402 22.74 47.73 12.13
N ALA A 403 23.23 48.97 12.25
CA ALA A 403 24.29 49.50 11.42
C ALA A 403 25.62 49.24 12.12
N GLY A 404 26.55 48.60 11.42
CA GLY A 404 27.95 48.52 11.85
C GLY A 404 28.86 48.12 10.67
N PRO A 405 30.00 48.81 10.44
CA PRO A 405 30.58 48.99 9.11
C PRO A 405 31.95 48.30 8.93
N ASP A 406 32.59 48.60 7.78
CA ASP A 406 34.00 48.37 7.41
C ASP A 406 34.42 46.93 7.09
N ALA A 407 35.39 46.66 6.23
CA ALA A 407 36.06 47.34 5.12
C ALA A 407 37.09 46.30 4.67
N GLY A 408 37.25 46.09 3.36
CA GLY A 408 38.23 45.14 2.86
C GLY A 408 38.21 45.07 1.34
N ALA A 409 38.63 46.16 0.70
CA ALA A 409 39.15 46.12 -0.66
C ALA A 409 40.50 45.41 -0.66
N ASP A 410 40.78 44.62 -1.70
CA ASP A 410 42.06 44.47 -2.41
C ASP A 410 41.87 43.31 -3.41
N ASP A 411 41.67 43.60 -4.70
CA ASP A 411 42.70 43.67 -5.75
C ASP A 411 43.13 42.27 -6.24
N ASP A 412 42.65 41.85 -7.41
CA ASP A 412 43.46 41.01 -8.32
C ASP A 412 43.01 41.15 -9.79
N PRO A 413 43.79 41.84 -10.63
CA PRO A 413 43.57 41.93 -12.07
C PRO A 413 44.55 41.03 -12.84
N ASP A 414 44.13 39.82 -13.19
CA ASP A 414 44.85 39.02 -14.21
C ASP A 414 43.87 38.23 -15.10
N ARG A 415 43.44 38.88 -16.19
CA ARG A 415 42.95 38.22 -17.40
C ARG A 415 43.81 38.69 -18.58
N ARG A 416 44.66 37.78 -19.06
CA ARG A 416 45.25 37.79 -20.40
C ARG A 416 44.56 36.77 -21.28
#